data_AF-A0A174Z9G7-F1
#
_entry.id   AF-A0A174Z9G7-F1
#
_cell.length_a   1.000
_cell.length_b   1.000
_cell.length_c   1.000
_cell.angle_alpha   90.00
_cell.angle_beta   90.00
_cell.angle_gamma   90.00
#
_symmetry.space_group_name_H-M   'P 1'
#
loop_
_entity.id
_entity.type
_entity.pdbx_description
1 polymer ?
#
loop_
_entity_poly.entity_id
_entity_poly.type
_entity_poly.pdbx_seq_one_letter_code
_entity_poly.pdbx_strand_id
1 'polypeptide(L)'
;MAESFRSELEAVPVLQMESALALGMNCLQMFRSVILPQAFSISVPAIVANIIFLLKETSVFSAISLISVVLSMAFGILLGMIK
;
A
#
# COMPACT_ATOMS: atom_id res chain seq x y z
N MET A 1 -10.11 -2.59 -1.81
CA MET A 1 -9.20 -3.57 -1.17
C MET A 1 -9.57 -5.01 -1.54
N ALA A 2 -10.78 -5.50 -1.22
CA ALA A 2 -11.20 -6.87 -1.56
C ALA A 2 -11.12 -7.19 -3.08
N GLU A 3 -11.45 -6.22 -3.94
CA GLU A 3 -11.35 -6.39 -5.39
C GLU A 3 -9.90 -6.40 -5.91
N SER A 4 -8.99 -5.62 -5.29
CA SER A 4 -7.55 -5.67 -5.59
C SER A 4 -6.95 -7.01 -5.17
N PHE A 5 -7.33 -7.53 -3.99
CA PHE A 5 -6.91 -8.87 -3.56
C PHE A 5 -7.41 -9.98 -4.49
N ARG A 6 -8.65 -9.88 -4.98
CA ARG A 6 -9.21 -10.82 -5.96
C ARG A 6 -8.46 -10.78 -7.29
N SER A 7 -8.14 -9.58 -7.78
CA SER A 7 -7.41 -9.38 -9.03
C SER A 7 -5.95 -9.81 -8.93
N GLU A 8 -5.31 -9.65 -7.78
CA GLU A 8 -3.96 -10.17 -7.50
C GLU A 8 -3.94 -11.71 -7.40
N LEU A 9 -5.00 -12.33 -6.90
CA LEU A 9 -5.11 -13.79 -6.79
C LEU A 9 -5.47 -14.44 -8.14
N GLU A 10 -6.25 -13.76 -8.98
CA GLU A 10 -6.48 -14.14 -10.39
C GLU A 10 -5.27 -13.86 -11.30
N ALA A 11 -4.35 -12.98 -10.90
CA ALA A 11 -3.12 -12.72 -11.63
C ALA A 11 -2.08 -13.84 -11.51
N VAL A 12 -2.31 -14.85 -10.65
CA VAL A 12 -1.52 -16.09 -10.67
C VAL A 12 -1.81 -16.80 -11.99
N PRO A 13 -0.85 -16.85 -12.92
CA PRO A 13 -1.17 -17.27 -14.28
C PRO A 13 -1.43 -18.77 -14.29
N VAL A 14 -2.65 -19.15 -14.68
CA VAL A 14 -3.05 -20.55 -14.95
C VAL A 14 -2.00 -21.24 -15.84
N LEU A 15 -1.41 -20.48 -16.77
CA LEU A 15 -0.33 -20.90 -17.66
C LEU A 15 0.91 -21.45 -16.92
N GLN A 16 1.26 -20.92 -15.74
CA GLN A 16 2.40 -21.41 -14.96
C GLN A 16 2.09 -22.74 -14.28
N MET A 17 0.84 -22.96 -13.90
CA MET A 17 0.42 -24.24 -13.34
C MET A 17 0.46 -25.33 -14.41
N GLU A 18 -0.02 -25.03 -15.62
CA GLU A 18 0.08 -25.92 -16.79
C GLU A 18 1.54 -26.16 -17.21
N SER A 19 2.38 -25.12 -17.20
CA SER A 19 3.81 -25.24 -17.52
C SER A 19 4.58 -26.08 -16.49
N ALA A 20 4.28 -25.92 -15.21
CA ALA A 20 4.92 -26.72 -14.15
C ALA A 20 4.45 -28.18 -14.17
N LEU A 21 3.20 -28.45 -14.52
CA LEU A 21 2.70 -29.80 -14.79
C LEU A 21 3.39 -30.44 -16.00
N ALA A 22 3.60 -29.69 -17.09
CA ALA A 22 4.31 -30.15 -18.29
C ALA A 22 5.80 -30.46 -18.02
N LEU A 23 6.41 -29.76 -17.05
CA LEU A 23 7.76 -30.00 -16.57
C LEU A 23 7.85 -31.10 -15.50
N GLY A 24 6.73 -31.72 -15.12
CA GLY A 24 6.68 -32.77 -14.10
C GLY A 24 6.97 -32.28 -12.68
N MET A 25 6.82 -30.97 -12.40
CA MET A 25 7.09 -30.38 -11.10
C MET A 25 5.97 -30.69 -10.11
N ASN A 26 6.35 -31.02 -8.87
CA ASN A 26 5.38 -31.24 -7.80
C ASN A 26 4.80 -29.91 -7.30
N CYS A 27 3.55 -29.88 -6.79
CA CYS A 27 2.89 -28.64 -6.34
C CYS A 27 3.73 -27.83 -5.34
N LEU A 28 4.46 -28.51 -4.45
CA LEU A 28 5.36 -27.86 -3.49
C LEU A 28 6.56 -27.17 -4.16
N GLN A 29 7.13 -27.75 -5.22
CA GLN A 29 8.25 -27.16 -5.97
C GLN A 29 7.81 -25.96 -6.80
N MET A 30 6.66 -26.07 -7.45
CA MET A 30 6.01 -24.97 -8.18
C MET A 30 5.73 -23.79 -7.26
N PHE A 31 5.15 -24.07 -6.08
CA PHE A 31 4.81 -23.02 -5.13
C PHE A 31 6.05 -22.28 -4.63
N ARG A 32 7.11 -23.00 -4.23
CA ARG A 32 8.33 -22.40 -3.69
C ARG A 32 9.18 -21.66 -4.73
N SER A 33 9.28 -22.21 -5.95
CA SER A 33 10.23 -21.72 -6.95
C SER A 33 9.63 -20.70 -7.91
N VAL A 34 8.31 -20.70 -8.09
CA VAL A 34 7.63 -19.85 -9.08
C VAL A 34 6.65 -18.90 -8.41
N ILE A 35 5.68 -19.45 -7.68
CA ILE A 35 4.56 -18.66 -7.13
C ILE A 35 5.04 -17.71 -6.02
N LEU A 36 5.85 -18.21 -5.08
CA LEU A 36 6.36 -17.43 -3.95
C LEU A 36 7.22 -16.22 -4.37
N PRO A 37 8.26 -16.37 -5.22
CA PRO A 37 9.06 -15.23 -5.66
C PRO A 37 8.28 -14.26 -6.55
N GLN A 38 7.33 -14.74 -7.37
CA GLN A 38 6.51 -13.86 -8.20
C GLN A 38 5.50 -13.05 -7.40
N ALA A 39 4.76 -13.70 -6.50
CA ALA A 39 3.84 -13.01 -5.60
C ALA A 39 4.59 -11.95 -4.80
N PHE A 40 5.77 -12.28 -4.26
CA PHE A 40 6.60 -11.32 -3.53
C PHE A 40 7.05 -10.15 -4.42
N SER A 41 7.49 -10.42 -5.65
CA SER A 41 7.93 -9.37 -6.58
C SER A 41 6.80 -8.43 -7.00
N ILE A 42 5.54 -8.89 -7.00
CA ILE A 42 4.37 -8.07 -7.37
C ILE A 42 3.84 -7.30 -6.15
N SER A 43 3.83 -7.91 -4.96
CA SER A 43 3.31 -7.29 -3.74
C SER A 43 4.25 -6.21 -3.17
N VAL A 44 5.58 -6.35 -3.31
CA VAL A 44 6.54 -5.37 -2.77
C VAL A 44 6.32 -3.96 -3.34
N PRO A 45 6.23 -3.75 -4.67
CA PRO A 45 5.90 -2.44 -5.24
C PRO A 45 4.57 -1.87 -4.74
N ALA A 46 3.53 -2.70 -4.61
CA ALA A 46 2.20 -2.29 -4.15
C ALA A 46 2.24 -1.80 -2.69
N ILE A 47 2.96 -2.51 -1.82
CA ILE A 47 3.16 -2.13 -0.42
C ILE A 47 3.90 -0.78 -0.33
N VAL A 48 4.98 -0.62 -1.10
CA VAL A 48 5.76 0.62 -1.12
C VAL A 48 4.92 1.79 -1.63
N ALA A 49 4.13 1.60 -2.67
CA ALA A 49 3.21 2.61 -3.18
C ALA A 49 2.19 3.05 -2.11
N ASN A 50 1.62 2.09 -1.37
CA ASN A 50 0.69 2.38 -0.29
C ASN A 50 1.36 3.13 0.89
N ILE A 51 2.60 2.77 1.23
CA ILE A 51 3.39 3.50 2.25
C ILE A 51 3.67 4.93 1.81
N ILE A 52 4.08 5.15 0.55
CA ILE A 52 4.31 6.49 0.01
C ILE A 52 3.02 7.31 0.02
N PHE A 53 1.89 6.69 -0.35
CA PHE A 53 0.59 7.33 -0.31
C PHE A 53 0.22 7.76 1.13
N LEU A 54 0.35 6.85 2.09
CA LEU A 54 0.11 7.16 3.52
C LEU A 54 1.04 8.24 4.06
N LEU A 55 2.33 8.22 3.68
CA LEU A 55 3.28 9.26 4.05
C LEU A 55 2.89 10.64 3.47
N LYS A 56 2.42 10.70 2.22
CA LYS A 56 1.93 11.94 1.61
C LYS A 56 0.69 12.46 2.34
N GLU A 57 -0.30 11.61 2.58
CA GLU A 57 -1.51 12.00 3.31
C GLU A 57 -1.20 12.46 4.74
N THR A 58 -0.29 11.78 5.45
CA THR A 58 0.13 12.15 6.82
C THR A 58 0.91 13.46 6.85
N SER A 59 1.81 13.67 5.89
CA SER A 59 2.58 14.92 5.78
C SER A 59 1.69 16.11 5.46
N VAL A 60 0.71 15.93 4.56
CA VAL A 60 -0.27 16.98 4.22
C VAL A 60 -1.18 17.25 5.41
N PHE A 61 -1.69 16.21 6.07
CA PHE A 61 -2.53 16.35 7.26
C PHE A 61 -1.82 17.07 8.41
N SER A 62 -0.55 16.71 8.68
CA SER A 62 0.25 17.36 9.72
C SER A 62 0.53 18.83 9.42
N ALA A 63 0.82 19.18 8.16
CA ALA A 63 1.06 20.57 7.77
C ALA A 63 -0.19 21.45 7.94
N ILE A 64 -1.36 20.93 7.55
CA ILE A 64 -2.65 21.63 7.71
C ILE A 64 -3.00 21.80 9.19
N SER A 65 -2.79 20.74 9.99
CA SER A 65 -3.09 20.77 11.43
C SER A 65 -2.27 21.81 12.19
N LEU A 66 -0.96 21.93 11.89
CA LEU A 66 -0.09 22.95 12.50
C LEU A 66 -0.54 24.37 12.17
N ILE A 67 -0.88 24.65 10.90
CA ILE A 67 -1.40 25.96 10.48
C ILE A 67 -2.72 26.29 11.19
N SER A 68 -3.60 25.30 11.34
CA SER A 68 -4.91 25.48 11.98
C SER A 68 -4.76 25.84 13.47
N VAL A 69 -3.87 25.16 14.18
CA VAL A 69 -3.61 25.43 15.61
C VAL A 69 -2.97 26.80 15.83
N VAL A 70 -1.96 27.17 15.04
CA VAL A 70 -1.31 28.48 15.16
C VAL A 70 -2.28 29.62 14.85
N LEU A 71 -3.10 29.48 13.81
CA LEU A 71 -4.12 30.47 13.46
C LEU A 71 -5.16 30.64 14.58
N SER A 72 -5.62 29.53 15.18
CA SER A 72 -6.56 29.57 16.31
C SER A 72 -5.97 30.28 17.53
N MET A 73 -4.69 30.01 17.84
CA MET A 73 -3.99 30.67 18.95
C MET A 73 -3.79 32.17 18.72
N ALA A 74 -3.42 32.58 17.50
CA ALA A 74 -3.28 33.98 17.13
C ALA A 74 -4.61 34.75 17.26
N PHE A 75 -5.72 34.12 16.84
CA PHE A 75 -7.06 34.69 17.00
C PHE A 75 -7.46 34.83 18.49
N GLY A 76 -7.10 33.86 19.33
CA GLY A 76 -7.30 33.92 20.78
C GLY A 76 -6.54 35.08 21.44
N ILE A 77 -5.29 35.32 21.05
CA ILE A 77 -4.48 36.44 21.55
C ILE A 77 -5.11 37.78 21.13
N LEU A 78 -5.54 37.92 19.87
CA LEU A 78 -6.18 39.14 19.36
C LEU A 78 -7.47 39.47 20.11
N LEU A 79 -8.33 38.47 20.36
CA LEU A 79 -9.56 38.65 21.15
C LEU A 79 -9.27 38.97 22.63
N GLY A 80 -8.17 38.46 23.19
CA GLY A 80 -7.69 38.82 24.52
C GLY A 80 -7.20 40.27 24.63
N MET A 81 -6.75 40.89 23.53
CA MET A 81 -6.36 42.30 23.48
C MET A 81 -7.53 43.27 23.29
N ILE A 82 -8.69 42.78 22.83
CA ILE A 82 -9.91 43.58 22.61
C ILE A 82 -10.82 43.57 23.86
N LYS A 83 -10.56 42.70 24.84
CA LYS A 83 -11.27 42.61 26.11
C LYS A 83 -10.66 43.50 27.20
#